data_AF-A0A4Y2QPH5-F1
#
_entry.id   AF-A0A4Y2QPH5-F1
#
_cell.length_a   1.000
_cell.length_b   1.000
_cell.length_c   1.000
_cell.angle_alpha   90.00
_cell.angle_beta   90.00
_cell.angle_gamma   90.00
#
_symmetry.space_group_name_H-M   'P 1'
#
loop_
_entity.id
_entity.type
_entity.pdbx_description
1 polymer ?
#
loop_
_entity_poly.entity_id
_entity_poly.type
_entity_poly.pdbx_seq_one_letter_code
_entity_poly.pdbx_strand_id
1 'polypeptide(L)'
;MQDKAGSAFVALQVNTQLHEWMAKLQPENSVFKAELLAIHEAIIWAIERNVVCNIWSDSMSSLLAIKSLRTTNKTAKTVQTLLSQYPNITVYYINAHNGHLGNEKTDQLVSRATIEGTTFNLQKSS
;
A
#
# COMPACT_ATOMS: atom_id res chain seq x y z
N MET A 1 -24.99 -0.89 6.70
CA MET A 1 -23.70 -0.16 6.67
C MET A 1 -22.96 -0.64 5.45
N GLN A 2 -22.60 0.23 4.50
CA GLN A 2 -21.73 -0.18 3.40
C GLN A 2 -20.31 -0.24 3.96
N ASP A 3 -19.70 -1.43 3.95
CA ASP A 3 -18.29 -1.62 4.30
C ASP A 3 -17.45 -0.91 3.23
N LYS A 4 -17.19 0.38 3.45
CA LYS A 4 -16.38 1.17 2.53
C LYS A 4 -14.91 0.83 2.79
N ALA A 5 -14.30 0.07 1.88
CA ALA A 5 -12.87 -0.21 1.93
C ALA A 5 -12.08 0.97 1.35
N GLY A 6 -10.98 1.33 1.99
CA GLY A 6 -10.02 2.34 1.52
C GLY A 6 -8.62 1.76 1.43
N SER A 7 -7.79 2.34 0.58
CA SER A 7 -6.36 2.05 0.49
C SER A 7 -5.60 3.36 0.55
N ALA A 8 -4.49 3.42 1.28
CA ALA A 8 -3.69 4.63 1.38
C ALA A 8 -2.23 4.30 1.69
N PHE A 9 -1.34 5.22 1.34
CA PHE A 9 0.02 5.25 1.85
C PHE A 9 0.47 6.69 2.15
N VAL A 10 1.44 6.81 3.06
CA VAL A 10 2.08 8.08 3.39
C VAL A 10 3.58 7.97 3.18
N ALA A 11 4.16 8.95 2.49
CA ALA A 11 5.61 9.11 2.45
C ALA A 11 6.04 10.14 3.50
N LEU A 12 6.95 9.73 4.39
CA LEU A 12 7.52 10.57 5.43
C LEU A 12 9.04 10.72 5.23
N GLN A 13 9.56 11.91 5.46
CA GLN A 13 11.00 12.18 5.61
C GLN A 13 11.21 12.90 6.94
N VAL A 14 11.97 12.28 7.85
CA VAL A 14 12.25 12.82 9.18
C VAL A 14 10.95 13.30 9.87
N ASN A 15 9.95 12.42 9.95
CA ASN A 15 8.62 12.67 10.50
C ASN A 15 7.78 13.78 9.82
N THR A 16 8.28 14.37 8.74
CA THR A 16 7.55 15.34 7.92
C THR A 16 6.88 14.61 6.77
N GLN A 17 5.60 14.87 6.57
CA GLN A 17 4.83 14.29 5.48
C GLN A 17 5.21 14.93 4.15
N LEU A 18 5.73 14.12 3.23
CA LEU A 18 6.10 14.56 1.88
C LEU A 18 4.99 14.31 0.87
N HIS A 19 4.28 13.20 1.02
CA HIS A 19 3.23 12.80 0.10
C HIS A 19 2.19 11.94 0.81
N GLU A 20 0.95 12.05 0.35
CA GLU A 20 -0.12 11.13 0.68
C GLU A 20 -0.79 10.67 -0.60
N TRP A 21 -1.16 9.40 -0.62
CA TRP A 21 -2.03 8.84 -1.63
C TRP A 21 -3.15 8.08 -0.93
N MET A 22 -4.36 8.23 -1.45
CA MET A 22 -5.51 7.51 -0.96
C MET A 22 -6.47 7.19 -2.11
N ALA A 23 -7.06 6.01 -2.04
CA ALA A 23 -8.05 5.52 -2.99
C ALA A 23 -9.25 4.94 -2.25
N LYS A 24 -10.43 5.26 -2.78
CA LYS A 24 -11.67 4.63 -2.35
C LYS A 24 -11.87 3.35 -3.15
N LEU A 25 -12.01 2.24 -2.44
CA LEU A 25 -12.26 0.95 -3.06
C LEU A 25 -13.74 0.61 -3.03
N GLN A 26 -14.16 -0.23 -3.97
CA GLN A 26 -15.50 -0.78 -3.93
C GLN A 26 -15.64 -1.75 -2.73
N PRO A 27 -16.83 -1.86 -2.10
CA PRO A 27 -17.05 -2.69 -0.92
C PRO A 27 -16.68 -4.17 -1.07
N GLU A 28 -16.64 -4.68 -2.31
CA GLU A 28 -16.32 -6.07 -2.64
C GLU A 28 -14.80 -6.35 -2.59
N ASN A 29 -13.98 -5.31 -2.37
CA ASN A 29 -12.54 -5.46 -2.24
C ASN A 29 -12.16 -5.81 -0.80
N SER A 30 -11.39 -6.88 -0.65
CA SER A 30 -10.87 -7.30 0.65
C SER A 30 -9.76 -6.36 1.14
N VAL A 31 -9.58 -6.32 2.46
CA VAL A 31 -8.47 -5.62 3.13
C VAL A 31 -7.11 -6.02 2.52
N PHE A 32 -6.90 -7.31 2.25
CA PHE A 32 -5.71 -7.80 1.56
C PHE A 32 -5.46 -7.12 0.20
N LYS A 33 -6.50 -6.91 -0.63
CA LYS A 33 -6.34 -6.20 -1.91
C LYS A 33 -6.02 -4.73 -1.69
N ALA A 34 -6.62 -4.11 -0.68
CA ALA A 34 -6.38 -2.72 -0.34
C ALA A 34 -4.94 -2.47 0.11
N GLU A 35 -4.43 -3.31 0.99
CA GLU A 35 -3.07 -3.22 1.52
C GLU A 35 -2.02 -3.51 0.44
N LEU A 36 -2.26 -4.54 -0.38
CA LEU A 36 -1.37 -4.87 -1.49
C LEU A 36 -1.34 -3.75 -2.55
N LEU A 37 -2.46 -3.08 -2.79
CA LEU A 37 -2.53 -1.91 -3.65
C LEU A 37 -1.74 -0.73 -3.07
N ALA A 38 -1.85 -0.46 -1.76
CA ALA A 38 -1.10 0.60 -1.12
C ALA A 38 0.42 0.39 -1.27
N ILE A 39 0.90 -0.84 -1.09
CA ILE A 39 2.31 -1.19 -1.31
C ILE A 39 2.70 -0.97 -2.77
N HIS A 40 1.86 -1.39 -3.72
CA HIS A 40 2.11 -1.17 -5.14
C HIS A 40 2.28 0.32 -5.47
N GLU A 41 1.33 1.15 -5.07
CA GLU A 41 1.36 2.59 -5.35
C GLU A 41 2.52 3.31 -4.65
N ALA A 42 2.90 2.89 -3.44
CA ALA A 42 4.08 3.41 -2.75
C ALA A 42 5.38 3.11 -3.53
N ILE A 43 5.49 1.91 -4.13
CA ILE A 43 6.64 1.54 -4.97
C ILE A 43 6.66 2.39 -6.24
N ILE A 44 5.52 2.54 -6.92
CA ILE A 44 5.43 3.38 -8.14
C ILE A 44 5.85 4.81 -7.83
N TRP A 45 5.33 5.41 -6.75
CA TRP A 45 5.73 6.74 -6.32
C TRP A 45 7.24 6.83 -6.03
N ALA A 46 7.82 5.83 -5.36
CA ALA A 46 9.25 5.83 -5.06
C ALA A 46 10.12 5.73 -6.33
N ILE A 47 9.68 4.95 -7.32
CA ILE A 47 10.32 4.83 -8.64
C ILE A 47 10.25 6.17 -9.38
N GLU A 48 9.06 6.77 -9.47
CA GLU A 48 8.85 8.05 -10.16
C GLU A 48 9.66 9.20 -9.55
N ARG A 49 9.87 9.16 -8.24
CA ARG A 49 10.69 10.15 -7.51
C ARG A 49 12.17 9.79 -7.46
N ASN A 50 12.55 8.60 -7.94
CA ASN A 50 13.90 8.07 -7.86
C ASN A 50 14.51 8.16 -6.45
N VAL A 51 13.73 7.77 -5.43
CA VAL A 51 14.15 7.84 -4.02
C VAL A 51 14.57 6.48 -3.49
N VAL A 52 15.53 6.49 -2.55
CA VAL A 52 15.87 5.32 -1.73
C VAL A 52 14.95 5.33 -0.52
N CYS A 53 14.15 4.28 -0.31
CA CYS A 53 13.17 4.27 0.76
C CYS A 53 12.83 2.88 1.29
N ASN A 54 12.33 2.88 2.53
CA ASN A 54 11.78 1.71 3.20
C ASN A 54 10.26 1.84 3.26
N ILE A 55 9.54 0.86 2.73
CA ILE A 55 8.08 0.75 2.82
C ILE A 55 7.75 -0.12 4.02
N TRP A 56 6.94 0.39 4.94
CA TRP A 56 6.52 -0.33 6.14
C TRP A 56 5.06 -0.70 6.01
N SER A 57 4.75 -1.98 6.13
CA SER A 57 3.37 -2.50 6.10
C SER A 57 3.13 -3.41 7.29
N ASP A 58 1.96 -3.27 7.91
CA ASP A 58 1.44 -4.14 8.95
C ASP A 58 0.64 -5.35 8.41
N SER A 59 0.41 -5.37 7.09
CA SER A 59 -0.25 -6.47 6.40
C SER A 59 0.67 -7.67 6.22
N MET A 60 0.67 -8.56 7.21
CA MET A 60 1.39 -9.84 7.10
C MET A 60 0.92 -10.64 5.87
N SER A 61 -0.39 -10.58 5.55
CA SER A 61 -0.96 -11.28 4.39
C SER A 61 -0.40 -10.76 3.06
N SER A 62 -0.28 -9.43 2.90
CA SER A 62 0.32 -8.82 1.70
C SER A 62 1.80 -9.15 1.58
N LEU A 63 2.56 -9.08 2.68
CA LEU A 63 3.98 -9.40 2.68
C LEU A 63 4.25 -10.87 2.35
N LEU A 64 3.43 -11.79 2.86
CA LEU A 64 3.53 -13.21 2.52
C LEU A 64 3.19 -13.44 1.04
N ALA A 65 2.18 -12.77 0.49
CA ALA A 65 1.84 -12.87 -0.92
C ALA A 65 2.98 -12.34 -1.82
N ILE A 66 3.64 -11.25 -1.43
CA ILE A 66 4.81 -10.69 -2.12
C ILE A 66 6.03 -11.61 -1.99
N LYS A 67 6.24 -12.28 -0.85
CA LYS A 67 7.39 -13.21 -0.71
C LYS A 67 7.17 -14.57 -1.36
N SER A 68 5.92 -14.95 -1.61
CA SER A 68 5.59 -16.27 -2.15
C SER A 68 5.92 -16.41 -3.64
N LEU A 69 6.86 -17.30 -3.96
CA LEU A 69 7.20 -17.69 -5.34
C LEU A 69 6.03 -18.37 -6.08
N ARG A 70 5.03 -18.87 -5.35
CA ARG A 70 3.84 -19.54 -5.91
C ARG A 70 2.61 -18.64 -5.94
N THR A 71 2.76 -17.34 -5.70
CA THR A 71 1.61 -16.43 -5.70
C THR A 71 0.92 -16.42 -7.06
N THR A 72 -0.40 -16.54 -7.08
CA THR A 72 -1.24 -16.39 -8.28
C THR A 72 -1.78 -14.97 -8.43
N ASN A 73 -1.61 -14.13 -7.40
CA ASN A 73 -2.07 -12.75 -7.41
C ASN A 73 -1.22 -11.89 -8.36
N LYS A 74 -1.87 -11.31 -9.39
CA LYS A 74 -1.20 -10.48 -10.41
C LYS A 74 -0.47 -9.28 -9.80
N THR A 75 -1.09 -8.54 -8.89
CA THR A 75 -0.48 -7.38 -8.21
C THR A 75 0.75 -7.78 -7.40
N ALA A 76 0.70 -8.90 -6.67
CA ALA A 76 1.85 -9.39 -5.92
C ALA A 76 3.04 -9.74 -6.84
N LYS A 77 2.78 -10.34 -8.01
CA LYS A 77 3.83 -10.62 -9.02
C LYS A 77 4.42 -9.33 -9.59
N THR A 78 3.59 -8.31 -9.84
CA THR A 78 4.08 -6.99 -10.27
C THR A 78 4.99 -6.40 -9.20
N VAL A 79 4.55 -6.40 -7.94
CA VAL A 79 5.36 -5.91 -6.81
C VAL A 79 6.69 -6.67 -6.70
N GLN A 80 6.70 -8.00 -6.79
CA GLN A 80 7.93 -8.81 -6.80
C GLN A 80 8.91 -8.40 -7.91
N THR A 81 8.37 -8.15 -9.11
CA THR A 81 9.15 -7.76 -10.28
C THR A 81 9.76 -6.38 -10.08
N LEU A 82 8.98 -5.42 -9.59
CA LEU A 82 9.43 -4.06 -9.29
C LEU A 82 10.53 -4.08 -8.22
N LEU A 83 10.34 -4.81 -7.11
CA LEU A 83 11.36 -4.89 -6.06
C LEU A 83 12.67 -5.54 -6.55
N SER A 84 12.59 -6.48 -7.49
CA SER A 84 13.79 -7.07 -8.12
C SER A 84 14.53 -6.08 -9.03
N GLN A 85 13.81 -5.16 -9.67
CA GLN A 85 14.40 -4.16 -10.57
C GLN A 85 14.93 -2.92 -9.82
N TYR A 86 14.34 -2.59 -8.67
CA TYR A 86 14.64 -1.40 -7.88
C TYR A 86 15.14 -1.77 -6.47
N PRO A 87 16.41 -2.20 -6.32
CA PRO A 87 16.96 -2.65 -5.04
C PRO A 87 17.08 -1.53 -3.98
N ASN A 88 16.90 -0.27 -4.39
CA ASN A 88 16.81 0.90 -3.51
C ASN A 88 15.48 1.00 -2.75
N ILE A 89 14.50 0.16 -3.08
CA ILE A 89 13.20 0.12 -2.41
C ILE A 89 13.10 -1.21 -1.67
N THR A 90 12.93 -1.16 -0.35
CA THR A 90 12.77 -2.36 0.48
C THR A 90 11.46 -2.33 1.24
N VAL A 91 10.77 -3.48 1.30
CA VAL A 91 9.51 -3.62 2.05
C VAL A 91 9.76 -4.38 3.35
N TYR A 92 9.32 -3.79 4.47
CA TYR A 92 9.45 -4.32 5.82
C TYR A 92 8.08 -4.52 6.48
N TYR A 93 8.06 -5.46 7.42
CA TYR A 93 6.93 -5.64 8.33
C TYR A 93 7.06 -4.67 9.51
N ILE A 94 5.95 -4.04 9.88
CA ILE A 94 5.81 -3.28 11.13
C ILE A 94 4.58 -3.80 11.89
N ASN A 95 4.59 -3.72 13.21
CA ASN A 95 3.41 -4.04 14.01
C ASN A 95 2.52 -2.79 14.12
N ALA A 96 1.23 -2.92 13.78
CA ALA A 96 0.23 -1.85 13.76
C ALA A 96 0.09 -1.09 15.09
N HIS A 97 0.56 -1.65 16.21
CA HIS A 97 0.27 -1.13 17.55
C HIS A 97 1.44 -0.46 18.29
N ASN A 98 2.52 -0.11 17.58
CA ASN A 98 3.71 0.49 18.22
C ASN A 98 3.75 2.03 18.23
N GLY A 99 2.64 2.72 17.94
CA GLY A 99 2.59 4.20 17.97
C GLY A 99 3.50 4.86 16.93
N HIS A 100 3.71 4.20 15.78
CA HIS A 100 4.54 4.74 14.71
C HIS A 100 3.75 5.82 13.96
N LEU A 101 4.29 7.05 13.89
CA LEU A 101 3.64 8.21 13.27
C LEU A 101 3.10 7.93 11.85
N GLY A 102 3.84 7.14 11.06
CA GLY A 102 3.40 6.75 9.72
C GLY A 102 2.16 5.84 9.71
N ASN A 103 2.00 4.97 10.71
CA ASN A 103 0.83 4.09 10.82
C ASN A 103 -0.40 4.91 11.16
N GLU A 104 -0.32 5.75 12.18
CA GLU A 104 -1.42 6.61 12.62
C GLU A 104 -1.89 7.56 11.50
N LYS A 105 -0.95 8.16 10.76
CA LYS A 105 -1.28 8.98 9.59
C LYS A 105 -1.94 8.17 8.47
N THR A 106 -1.48 6.94 8.25
CA THR A 106 -2.07 6.06 7.23
C THR A 106 -3.49 5.64 7.62
N ASP A 107 -3.74 5.30 8.89
CA ASP A 107 -5.08 4.94 9.40
C ASP A 107 -6.07 6.09 9.27
N GLN A 108 -5.62 7.32 9.56
CA GLN A 108 -6.39 8.54 9.33
C GLN A 108 -6.71 8.73 7.85
N LEU A 109 -5.75 8.47 6.95
CA LEU A 109 -5.98 8.55 5.50
C LEU A 109 -6.91 7.48 4.98
N VAL A 110 -6.79 6.24 5.43
CA VAL A 110 -7.72 5.17 5.04
C VAL A 110 -9.14 5.56 5.44
N SER A 111 -9.31 6.08 6.65
CA SER A 111 -10.61 6.60 7.13
C SER A 111 -11.15 7.70 6.22
N ARG A 112 -10.31 8.68 5.84
CA ARG A 112 -10.68 9.73 4.87
C ARG A 112 -10.99 9.17 3.48
N ALA A 113 -10.24 8.19 3.00
CA ALA A 113 -10.42 7.56 1.69
C ALA A 113 -11.81 6.95 1.54
N THR A 114 -12.37 6.37 2.61
CA THR A 114 -13.73 5.82 2.59
C THR A 114 -14.81 6.87 2.28
N ILE A 115 -14.54 8.15 2.58
CA ILE A 115 -15.47 9.26 2.43
C ILE A 115 -15.14 10.09 1.17
N GLU A 116 -13.88 10.48 1.03
CA GLU A 116 -13.37 11.51 0.11
C GLU A 116 -12.46 10.96 -1.00
N GLY A 117 -12.04 9.69 -0.93
CA GLY A 117 -11.07 9.13 -1.86
C GLY A 117 -11.61 9.04 -3.29
N THR A 118 -10.71 9.24 -4.27
CA THR A 118 -11.03 9.00 -5.69
C THR A 118 -11.34 7.51 -5.88
N THR A 119 -12.45 7.20 -6.56
CA THR A 119 -12.86 5.82 -6.82
C THR A 119 -11.82 5.10 -7.67
N PHE A 120 -11.20 4.07 -7.11
CA PHE A 120 -10.24 3.23 -7.81
C PHE A 120 -10.91 1.89 -8.18
N ASN A 121 -11.07 1.66 -9.48
CA ASN A 121 -11.68 0.44 -9.99
C ASN A 121 -10.61 -0.63 -10.21
N LEU A 122 -10.54 -1.62 -9.31
CA LEU A 122 -9.67 -2.80 -9.47
C LEU A 122 -10.13 -3.76 -10.59
N GLN A 123 -11.10 -3.38 -11.41
CA GLN A 123 -11.65 -4.20 -12.50
C GLN A 123 -11.23 -3.69 -13.89
N LYS A 124 -10.13 -4.23 -14.40
CA LYS A 124 -10.04 -4.89 -15.72
C LYS A 124 -8.61 -5.35 -15.96
N SER A 125 -8.34 -6.59 -15.59
CA SER A 125 -7.32 -7.39 -16.27
C SER A 125 -7.95 -8.74 -16.55
N SER A 126 -8.89 -8.73 -17.49
CA SER A 126 -9.33 -9.91 -18.25
C SER A 126 -8.11 -10.65 -18.77
#